data_AF-A0A7C8ZJF6-F1
#
_entry.id   AF-A0A7C8ZJF6-F1
#
_cell.length_a   1.000
_cell.length_b   1.000
_cell.length_c   1.000
_cell.angle_alpha   90.00
_cell.angle_beta   90.00
_cell.angle_gamma   90.00
#
_symmetry.space_group_name_H-M   'P 1'
#
loop_
_entity.id
_entity.type
_entity.pdbx_description
1 polymer ?
#
loop_
_entity_poly.entity_id
_entity_poly.type
_entity_poly.pdbx_seq_one_letter_code
_entity_poly.pdbx_strand_id
1 'polypeptide(L)'
;MLLSGTTLVSSVNHENIGNPMSHYPSLYEDSKAYCNNIMGDFPSPKEIARLDEKYLAKRCCLGYRARRILKLAQAVDDGSIKLSKLEELCSEASLTNCNKVDGMLKEINGFGPFTRGNVLMCMGFYNVVPTDSETIRHLKQVHARATTIGTVKEVVEEIYGHYEPYQFLAYWSELWSFYEGWFGKLSEMSSSDYRLITASNMKTQRKYIK
;
A
#
# COMPACT_ATOMS: atom_id res chain seq x y z
N MET A 1 4.65 75.19 10.59
CA MET A 1 3.36 74.48 10.62
C MET A 1 3.67 73.02 10.93
N LEU A 2 3.75 72.57 12.19
CA LEU A 2 2.64 72.14 13.10
C LEU A 2 1.78 71.03 12.43
N LEU A 3 1.59 69.80 12.92
CA LEU A 3 1.75 69.08 14.23
C LEU A 3 1.95 67.56 13.94
N SER A 4 2.83 66.84 14.66
CA SER A 4 2.57 65.94 15.81
C SER A 4 1.46 64.88 15.66
N GLY A 5 1.79 63.61 15.95
CA GLY A 5 0.83 62.50 16.12
C GLY A 5 1.51 61.16 16.43
N THR A 6 1.35 60.68 17.66
CA THR A 6 1.99 59.51 18.29
C THR A 6 1.12 58.23 18.21
N THR A 7 1.77 57.06 18.31
CA THR A 7 1.30 55.77 18.89
C THR A 7 0.23 54.92 18.15
N LEU A 8 0.56 53.65 17.84
CA LEU A 8 -0.03 52.43 18.45
C LEU A 8 0.41 51.14 17.74
N VAL A 9 1.06 50.26 18.52
CA VAL A 9 1.22 48.83 18.20
C VAL A 9 -0.16 48.19 18.33
N SER A 10 -0.67 47.60 17.25
CA SER A 10 -1.85 46.75 17.27
C SER A 10 -1.51 45.36 16.73
N SER A 11 -1.50 44.41 17.64
CA SER A 11 -1.50 42.96 17.41
C SER A 11 -2.57 42.59 16.40
N VAL A 12 -2.20 41.94 15.29
CA VAL A 12 -3.16 41.38 14.34
C VAL A 12 -3.41 39.93 14.71
N ASN A 13 -4.67 39.66 15.05
CA ASN A 13 -5.23 38.39 15.45
C ASN A 13 -5.07 37.34 14.35
N HIS A 14 -4.68 36.13 14.75
CA HIS A 14 -4.84 34.92 13.94
C HIS A 14 -6.34 34.68 13.73
N GLU A 15 -6.86 35.08 12.56
CA GLU A 15 -8.19 34.70 12.14
C GLU A 15 -8.23 33.20 11.80
N ASN A 16 -9.23 32.58 12.41
CA ASN A 16 -9.54 31.18 12.47
C ASN A 16 -10.02 30.71 11.09
N ILE A 17 -9.12 30.17 10.25
CA ILE A 17 -9.51 29.51 9.00
C ILE A 17 -10.18 28.19 9.40
N GLY A 18 -11.50 28.19 9.34
CA GLY A 18 -12.35 27.06 9.69
C GLY A 18 -11.86 25.77 9.03
N ASN A 19 -11.58 24.78 9.87
CA ASN A 19 -11.28 23.43 9.48
C ASN A 19 -12.48 22.86 8.68
N PRO A 20 -12.34 22.48 7.39
CA PRO A 20 -13.44 21.89 6.63
C PRO A 20 -13.76 20.44 7.05
N MET A 21 -13.28 20.02 8.23
CA MET A 21 -13.27 18.65 8.71
C MET A 21 -14.27 18.43 9.87
N SER A 22 -15.54 18.76 9.65
CA SER A 22 -16.60 18.49 10.66
C SER A 22 -17.80 17.68 10.15
N HIS A 23 -17.74 17.10 8.95
CA HIS A 23 -18.88 16.35 8.43
C HIS A 23 -18.52 15.05 7.70
N TYR A 24 -17.99 14.10 8.45
CA TYR A 24 -18.11 12.68 8.10
C TYR A 24 -18.77 11.94 9.27
N PRO A 25 -19.92 11.28 9.06
CA PRO A 25 -20.59 10.52 10.10
C PRO A 25 -19.69 9.42 10.65
N SER A 26 -19.55 9.42 11.97
CA SER A 26 -18.83 8.46 12.79
C SER A 26 -19.40 7.05 12.64
N LEU A 27 -18.67 6.18 11.95
CA LEU A 27 -18.73 4.72 12.16
C LEU A 27 -17.85 4.29 13.35
N TYR A 28 -17.46 5.25 14.21
CA TYR A 28 -16.44 5.08 15.24
C TYR A 28 -17.00 4.91 16.66
N GLU A 29 -18.30 5.07 16.87
CA GLU A 29 -18.86 5.04 18.23
C GLU A 29 -19.04 3.63 18.81
N ASP A 30 -19.05 2.58 17.99
CA ASP A 30 -19.28 1.21 18.47
C ASP A 30 -18.03 0.38 18.82
N SER A 31 -16.80 0.92 18.67
CA SER A 31 -15.57 0.15 18.95
C SER A 31 -14.88 0.49 20.28
N LYS A 32 -15.53 1.24 21.16
CA LYS A 32 -14.95 1.72 22.43
C LYS A 32 -15.09 0.74 23.60
N ALA A 33 -15.20 -0.56 23.34
CA ALA A 33 -15.22 -1.58 24.36
C ALA A 33 -14.27 -2.74 24.00
N TYR A 34 -13.26 -2.92 24.88
CA TYR A 34 -12.24 -3.97 24.91
C TYR A 34 -11.03 -3.84 23.97
N CYS A 35 -10.13 -2.94 24.33
CA CYS A 35 -8.69 -3.13 24.07
C CYS A 35 -7.94 -3.09 25.41
N ASN A 36 -8.07 -4.17 26.18
CA ASN A 36 -6.97 -4.55 27.07
C ASN A 36 -5.77 -4.81 26.16
N ASN A 37 -4.76 -3.94 26.24
CA ASN A 37 -3.57 -3.84 25.39
C ASN A 37 -2.71 -5.11 25.36
N ILE A 38 -3.21 -6.18 24.73
CA ILE A 38 -2.38 -7.28 24.25
C ILE A 38 -2.51 -7.25 22.73
N MET A 39 -1.56 -6.57 22.09
CA MET A 39 -1.38 -6.69 20.64
C MET A 39 -0.90 -8.13 20.40
N GLY A 40 -1.78 -8.98 19.89
CA GLY A 40 -1.42 -10.34 19.49
C GLY A 40 -0.61 -10.32 18.20
N ASP A 41 0.24 -11.34 18.02
CA ASP A 41 0.93 -11.57 16.74
C ASP A 41 -0.07 -11.89 15.62
N PHE A 42 0.39 -11.78 14.37
CA PHE A 42 -0.40 -12.27 13.25
C PHE A 42 -0.64 -13.78 13.40
N PRO A 43 -1.88 -14.28 13.18
CA PRO A 43 -2.20 -15.69 13.42
C PRO A 43 -1.38 -16.62 12.52
N SER A 44 -0.91 -17.71 13.11
CA SER A 44 -0.21 -18.77 12.38
C SER A 44 -1.14 -19.50 11.39
N PRO A 45 -0.58 -20.17 10.35
CA PRO A 45 -1.37 -21.02 9.46
C PRO A 45 -2.23 -22.05 10.21
N LYS A 46 -1.67 -22.66 11.26
CA LYS A 46 -2.36 -23.64 12.13
C LYS A 46 -3.58 -23.06 12.84
N GLU A 47 -3.48 -21.82 13.33
CA GLU A 47 -4.60 -21.14 13.97
C GLU A 47 -5.69 -20.79 12.96
N ILE A 48 -5.32 -20.29 11.79
CA ILE A 48 -6.27 -19.98 10.72
C ILE A 48 -6.95 -21.26 10.20
N ALA A 49 -6.20 -22.36 10.03
CA ALA A 49 -6.70 -23.63 9.48
C ALA A 49 -7.83 -24.26 10.31
N ARG A 50 -7.94 -23.90 11.60
CA ARG A 50 -8.96 -24.37 12.54
C ARG A 50 -10.22 -23.50 12.57
N LEU A 51 -10.23 -22.37 11.88
CA LEU A 51 -11.37 -21.46 11.83
C LEU A 51 -12.41 -21.93 10.80
N ASP A 52 -13.66 -21.55 11.05
CA ASP A 52 -14.74 -21.69 10.07
C ASP A 52 -14.65 -20.61 8.97
N GLU A 53 -14.96 -20.98 7.73
CA GLU A 53 -14.91 -20.08 6.58
C GLU A 53 -15.87 -18.89 6.73
N LYS A 54 -17.11 -19.12 7.19
CA LYS A 54 -18.10 -18.04 7.35
C LYS A 54 -17.71 -17.11 8.47
N TYR A 55 -17.18 -17.65 9.57
CA TYR A 55 -16.61 -16.87 10.65
C TYR A 55 -15.49 -15.95 10.12
N LEU A 56 -14.51 -16.52 9.41
CA LEU A 56 -13.39 -15.77 8.83
C LEU A 56 -13.86 -14.69 7.84
N ALA A 57 -14.83 -15.02 6.97
CA ALA A 57 -15.41 -14.10 6.01
C ALA A 57 -16.07 -12.89 6.66
N LYS A 58 -16.84 -13.11 7.74
CA LYS A 58 -17.58 -12.06 8.44
C LYS A 58 -16.70 -11.26 9.39
N ARG A 59 -15.90 -11.92 10.22
CA ARG A 59 -15.11 -11.28 11.29
C ARG A 59 -14.00 -10.39 10.75
N CYS A 60 -13.41 -10.77 9.61
CA CYS A 60 -12.29 -10.07 8.97
C CYS A 60 -12.68 -9.36 7.66
N CYS A 61 -13.98 -9.26 7.35
CA CYS A 61 -14.49 -8.60 6.14
C CYS A 61 -13.87 -9.12 4.82
N LEU A 62 -13.50 -10.41 4.77
CA LEU A 62 -12.79 -11.00 3.63
C LEU A 62 -13.72 -11.38 2.48
N GLY A 63 -15.02 -11.57 2.76
CA GLY A 63 -15.99 -12.05 1.78
C GLY A 63 -15.54 -13.36 1.13
N TYR A 64 -15.64 -13.45 -0.20
CA TYR A 64 -15.28 -14.66 -0.95
C TYR A 64 -13.79 -15.06 -0.84
N ARG A 65 -12.90 -14.16 -0.36
CA ARG A 65 -11.47 -14.44 -0.20
C ARG A 65 -11.18 -15.33 1.01
N ALA A 66 -12.09 -15.38 1.99
CA ALA A 66 -11.93 -16.20 3.19
C ALA A 66 -11.62 -17.67 2.86
N ARG A 67 -12.35 -18.24 1.90
CA ARG A 67 -12.10 -19.61 1.41
C ARG A 67 -10.69 -19.84 0.91
N ARG A 68 -10.13 -18.87 0.19
CA ARG A 68 -8.77 -18.98 -0.38
C ARG A 68 -7.72 -18.91 0.72
N ILE A 69 -7.89 -17.99 1.66
CA ILE A 69 -7.00 -17.83 2.82
C ILE A 69 -7.05 -19.08 3.70
N LEU A 70 -8.24 -19.61 4.00
CA LEU A 70 -8.41 -20.83 4.78
C LEU A 70 -7.73 -22.03 4.11
N LYS A 71 -7.94 -22.22 2.80
CA LYS A 71 -7.29 -23.30 2.05
C LYS A 71 -5.78 -23.17 2.00
N LEU A 72 -5.24 -21.95 1.86
CA LEU A 72 -3.80 -21.71 1.92
C LEU A 72 -3.25 -22.08 3.30
N ALA A 73 -3.91 -21.64 4.37
CA ALA A 73 -3.50 -21.95 5.74
C ALA A 73 -3.50 -23.47 6.01
N GLN A 74 -4.54 -24.17 5.56
CA GLN A 74 -4.64 -25.63 5.66
C GLN A 74 -3.52 -26.34 4.89
N ALA A 75 -3.26 -25.92 3.65
CA ALA A 75 -2.19 -26.49 2.84
C ALA A 75 -0.79 -26.26 3.42
N VAL A 76 -0.58 -25.17 4.17
CA VAL A 76 0.67 -24.94 4.89
C VAL A 76 0.73 -25.79 6.16
N ASP A 77 -0.36 -25.87 6.94
CA ASP A 77 -0.43 -26.66 8.18
C ASP A 77 -0.28 -28.16 7.93
N ASP A 78 -0.86 -28.69 6.85
CA ASP A 78 -0.76 -30.11 6.46
C ASP A 78 0.52 -30.44 5.68
N GLY A 79 1.32 -29.43 5.32
CA GLY A 79 2.60 -29.58 4.63
C GLY A 79 2.50 -29.77 3.11
N SER A 80 1.31 -29.65 2.50
CA SER A 80 1.12 -29.61 1.05
C SER A 80 1.90 -28.45 0.41
N ILE A 81 1.97 -27.31 1.09
CA ILE A 81 2.82 -26.17 0.75
C ILE A 81 3.92 -26.06 1.82
N LYS A 82 5.16 -26.36 1.42
CA LYS A 82 6.34 -26.26 2.29
C LYS A 82 6.99 -24.89 2.14
N LEU A 83 6.71 -23.99 3.08
CA LEU A 83 7.26 -22.63 3.07
C LEU A 83 8.80 -22.61 3.14
N SER A 84 9.41 -23.56 3.86
CA SER A 84 10.87 -23.68 3.95
C SER A 84 11.54 -23.86 2.58
N LYS A 85 10.88 -24.54 1.64
CA LYS A 85 11.40 -24.70 0.27
C LYS A 85 11.38 -23.37 -0.50
N LEU A 86 10.39 -22.52 -0.26
CA LEU A 86 10.36 -21.18 -0.84
C LEU A 86 11.48 -20.32 -0.24
N GLU A 87 11.64 -20.35 1.08
CA GLU A 87 12.68 -19.60 1.79
C GLU A 87 14.10 -20.00 1.37
N GLU A 88 14.37 -21.30 1.22
CA GLU A 88 15.66 -21.81 0.75
C GLU A 88 16.03 -21.24 -0.63
N LEU A 89 15.08 -21.18 -1.56
CA LEU A 89 15.29 -20.59 -2.88
C LEU A 89 15.54 -19.07 -2.83
N CYS A 90 15.10 -18.39 -1.77
CA CYS A 90 15.30 -16.96 -1.60
C CYS A 90 16.64 -16.61 -0.95
N SER A 91 17.37 -17.59 -0.38
CA SER A 91 18.67 -17.36 0.26
C SER A 91 19.73 -16.81 -0.71
N GLU A 92 19.59 -17.12 -2.00
CA GLU A 92 20.42 -16.59 -3.07
C GLU A 92 19.53 -15.90 -4.12
N ALA A 93 19.56 -14.57 -4.14
CA ALA A 93 18.82 -13.79 -5.13
C ALA A 93 19.45 -13.97 -6.53
N SER A 94 18.81 -14.78 -7.36
CA SER A 94 19.14 -14.96 -8.77
C SER A 94 17.88 -15.00 -9.63
N LEU A 95 17.99 -14.64 -10.91
CA LEU A 95 16.85 -14.71 -11.85
C LEU A 95 16.30 -16.14 -11.96
N THR A 96 17.18 -17.13 -11.92
CA THR A 96 16.80 -18.55 -11.91
C THR A 96 15.96 -18.91 -10.69
N ASN A 97 16.36 -18.46 -9.50
CA ASN A 97 15.60 -18.72 -8.27
C ASN A 97 14.29 -17.93 -8.24
N CYS A 98 14.29 -16.67 -8.69
CA CYS A 98 13.08 -15.87 -8.87
C CYS A 98 12.03 -16.61 -9.74
N ASN A 99 12.46 -17.15 -10.89
CA ASN A 99 11.56 -17.88 -11.80
C ASN A 99 11.01 -19.17 -11.18
N LYS A 100 11.83 -19.90 -10.39
CA LYS A 100 11.38 -21.10 -9.66
C LYS A 100 10.34 -20.73 -8.61
N VAL A 101 10.59 -19.67 -7.83
CA VAL A 101 9.66 -19.17 -6.82
C VAL A 101 8.36 -18.70 -7.47
N ASP A 102 8.40 -17.90 -8.55
CA ASP A 102 7.19 -17.48 -9.28
C ASP A 102 6.38 -18.68 -9.79
N GLY A 103 7.06 -19.69 -10.32
CA GLY A 103 6.44 -20.94 -10.77
C GLY A 103 5.72 -21.67 -9.63
N MET A 104 6.33 -21.77 -8.45
CA MET A 104 5.70 -22.37 -7.27
C MET A 104 4.50 -21.54 -6.78
N LEU A 105 4.63 -20.21 -6.74
CA LEU A 105 3.56 -19.30 -6.33
C LEU A 105 2.37 -19.36 -7.29
N LYS A 106 2.61 -19.57 -8.59
CA LYS A 106 1.56 -19.66 -9.62
C LYS A 106 0.59 -20.82 -9.40
N GLU A 107 1.04 -21.90 -8.78
CA GLU A 107 0.19 -23.06 -8.45
C GLU A 107 -0.76 -22.79 -7.26
N ILE A 108 -0.55 -21.70 -6.52
CA ILE A 108 -1.39 -21.34 -5.38
C ILE A 108 -2.66 -20.62 -5.86
N ASN A 109 -3.83 -21.15 -5.53
CA ASN A 109 -5.10 -20.54 -5.91
C ASN A 109 -5.24 -19.11 -5.35
N GLY A 110 -5.43 -18.14 -6.24
CA GLY A 110 -5.51 -16.71 -5.91
C GLY A 110 -4.22 -15.93 -6.16
N PHE A 111 -3.14 -16.60 -6.55
CA PHE A 111 -1.85 -15.98 -6.87
C PHE A 111 -1.75 -15.68 -8.38
N GLY A 112 -2.52 -14.68 -8.80
CA GLY A 112 -2.39 -14.07 -10.13
C GLY A 112 -1.10 -13.22 -10.24
N PRO A 113 -0.77 -12.73 -11.45
CA PRO A 113 0.48 -12.00 -11.70
C PRO A 113 0.76 -10.86 -10.71
N PHE A 114 -0.25 -10.06 -10.37
CA PHE A 114 -0.13 -8.99 -9.39
C PHE A 114 0.23 -9.50 -7.98
N THR A 115 -0.49 -10.51 -7.49
CA THR A 115 -0.22 -11.13 -6.18
C THR A 115 1.19 -11.70 -6.13
N ARG A 116 1.62 -12.41 -7.18
CA ARG A 116 2.95 -13.03 -7.22
C ARG A 116 4.06 -12.00 -7.22
N GLY A 117 3.95 -10.92 -7.99
CA GLY A 117 4.93 -9.83 -7.96
C GLY A 117 5.08 -9.22 -6.56
N ASN A 118 3.97 -9.01 -5.84
CA ASN A 118 4.02 -8.50 -4.46
C ASN A 118 4.64 -9.51 -3.48
N VAL A 119 4.47 -10.81 -3.70
CA VAL A 119 5.10 -11.83 -2.85
C VAL A 119 6.60 -11.94 -3.17
N LEU A 120 6.97 -11.85 -4.45
CA LEU A 120 8.36 -11.86 -4.89
C LEU A 120 9.17 -10.73 -4.27
N MET A 121 8.62 -9.50 -4.21
CA MET A 121 9.32 -8.41 -3.53
C MET A 121 9.42 -8.65 -2.01
N CYS A 122 8.45 -9.33 -1.38
CA CYS A 122 8.54 -9.70 0.06
C CYS A 122 9.68 -10.69 0.28
N MET A 123 10.00 -11.47 -0.75
CA MET A 123 11.05 -12.47 -0.78
C MET A 123 12.40 -11.91 -1.27
N GLY A 124 12.50 -10.59 -1.51
CA GLY A 124 13.75 -9.93 -1.90
C GLY A 124 14.02 -9.89 -3.41
N PHE A 125 13.06 -10.31 -4.25
CA PHE A 125 13.16 -10.20 -5.70
C PHE A 125 12.48 -8.92 -6.19
N TYR A 126 13.28 -7.98 -6.68
CA TYR A 126 12.81 -6.64 -7.06
C TYR A 126 12.72 -6.41 -8.57
N ASN A 127 12.95 -7.46 -9.36
CA ASN A 127 13.01 -7.34 -10.82
C ASN A 127 11.62 -7.30 -11.49
N VAL A 128 10.54 -7.43 -10.71
CA VAL A 128 9.16 -7.42 -11.19
C VAL A 128 8.39 -6.29 -10.51
N VAL A 129 7.84 -5.37 -11.29
CA VAL A 129 6.89 -4.37 -10.80
C VAL A 129 5.47 -4.95 -10.87
N PRO A 130 4.76 -5.13 -9.75
CA PRO A 130 3.36 -5.56 -9.76
C PRO A 130 2.48 -4.45 -10.33
N THR A 131 1.77 -4.72 -11.42
CA THR A 131 0.98 -3.70 -12.11
C THR A 131 -0.51 -3.77 -11.74
N ASP A 132 -1.07 -2.61 -11.42
CA ASP A 132 -2.48 -2.41 -11.09
C ASP A 132 -2.99 -1.05 -11.58
N SER A 133 -4.20 -0.67 -11.16
CA SER A 133 -4.77 0.63 -11.51
C SER A 133 -3.95 1.81 -10.97
N GLU A 134 -3.29 1.64 -9.82
CA GLU A 134 -2.48 2.69 -9.22
C GLU A 134 -1.20 2.90 -10.01
N THR A 135 -0.59 1.81 -10.48
CA THR A 135 0.55 1.84 -11.41
C THR A 135 0.18 2.61 -12.68
N ILE A 136 -0.96 2.28 -13.30
CA ILE A 136 -1.45 2.98 -14.51
C ILE A 136 -1.66 4.47 -14.24
N ARG A 137 -2.26 4.83 -13.09
CA ARG A 137 -2.47 6.23 -12.69
C ARG A 137 -1.14 6.96 -12.54
N HIS A 138 -0.19 6.35 -11.84
CA HIS A 138 1.14 6.91 -11.59
C HIS A 138 1.89 7.18 -12.90
N LEU A 139 1.96 6.20 -13.79
CA LEU A 139 2.59 6.33 -15.11
C LEU A 139 1.97 7.47 -15.94
N LYS A 140 0.65 7.63 -15.87
CA LYS A 140 -0.04 8.72 -16.55
C LYS A 140 0.32 10.09 -15.97
N GLN A 141 0.45 10.21 -14.66
CA GLN A 141 0.65 11.50 -13.99
C GLN A 141 2.10 11.95 -13.93
N VAL A 142 3.03 11.01 -13.73
CA VAL A 142 4.46 11.31 -13.55
C VAL A 142 5.22 11.22 -14.88
N HIS A 143 4.87 10.24 -15.73
CA HIS A 143 5.57 10.00 -16.99
C HIS A 143 4.80 10.46 -18.23
N ALA A 144 3.60 11.03 -18.05
CA ALA A 144 2.69 11.37 -19.15
C ALA A 144 2.39 10.19 -20.10
N ARG A 145 2.49 8.94 -19.62
CA ARG A 145 2.25 7.72 -20.40
C ARG A 145 0.86 7.19 -20.16
N ALA A 146 -0.03 7.36 -21.14
CA ALA A 146 -1.32 6.70 -21.11
C ALA A 146 -1.15 5.21 -21.45
N THR A 147 -1.66 4.33 -20.58
CA THR A 147 -1.59 2.88 -20.77
C THR A 147 -2.84 2.19 -20.21
N THR A 148 -3.00 0.90 -20.52
CA THR A 148 -4.09 0.05 -20.06
C THR A 148 -3.54 -1.16 -19.31
N ILE A 149 -4.40 -1.96 -18.67
CA ILE A 149 -4.00 -3.22 -18.02
C ILE A 149 -3.28 -4.17 -19.01
N GLY A 150 -3.63 -4.13 -20.30
CA GLY A 150 -3.01 -4.98 -21.32
C GLY A 150 -1.65 -4.49 -21.83
N THR A 151 -1.30 -3.22 -21.61
CA THR A 151 -0.10 -2.58 -22.16
C THR A 151 0.82 -1.98 -21.07
N VAL A 152 0.42 -2.08 -19.81
CA VAL A 152 1.15 -1.46 -18.69
C VAL A 152 2.51 -2.12 -18.48
N LYS A 153 2.63 -3.41 -18.77
CA LYS A 153 3.87 -4.15 -18.55
C LYS A 153 4.99 -3.65 -19.46
N GLU A 154 4.71 -3.41 -20.74
CA GLU A 154 5.66 -2.91 -21.72
C GLU A 154 6.11 -1.49 -21.38
N VAL A 155 5.18 -0.63 -20.94
CA VAL A 155 5.48 0.75 -20.53
C VAL A 155 6.33 0.79 -19.26
N VAL A 156 6.05 -0.09 -18.29
CA VAL A 156 6.87 -0.24 -17.09
C VAL A 156 8.29 -0.69 -17.45
N GLU A 157 8.44 -1.66 -18.36
CA GLU A 157 9.76 -2.12 -18.80
C GLU A 157 10.54 -1.00 -19.50
N GLU A 158 9.89 -0.18 -20.33
CA GLU A 158 10.53 0.96 -20.99
C GLU A 158 11.03 2.03 -20.00
N ILE A 159 10.28 2.28 -18.93
CA ILE A 159 10.62 3.33 -17.95
C ILE A 159 11.59 2.83 -16.89
N TYR A 160 11.43 1.58 -16.43
CA TYR A 160 12.14 1.07 -15.27
C TYR A 160 13.13 -0.05 -15.59
N GLY A 161 13.13 -0.63 -16.79
CA GLY A 161 13.96 -1.78 -17.15
C GLY A 161 15.46 -1.55 -16.93
N HIS A 162 15.94 -0.33 -17.13
CA HIS A 162 17.36 0.02 -16.89
C HIS A 162 17.79 -0.01 -15.43
N TYR A 163 16.87 -0.18 -14.48
CA TYR A 163 17.18 -0.35 -13.06
C TYR A 163 17.42 -1.81 -12.65
N GLU A 164 17.58 -2.75 -13.59
CA GLU A 164 17.80 -4.16 -13.29
C GLU A 164 18.90 -4.40 -12.23
N PRO A 165 18.68 -5.26 -11.23
CA PRO A 165 17.48 -6.06 -10.91
C PRO A 165 16.51 -5.38 -9.92
N TYR A 166 16.54 -4.06 -9.80
CA TYR A 166 15.85 -3.26 -8.79
C TYR A 166 14.69 -2.42 -9.33
N GLN A 167 14.06 -2.84 -10.44
CA GLN A 167 12.97 -2.13 -11.11
C GLN A 167 11.83 -1.76 -10.14
N PHE A 168 11.43 -2.70 -9.27
CA PHE A 168 10.41 -2.45 -8.25
C PHE A 168 10.83 -1.38 -7.24
N LEU A 169 12.09 -1.38 -6.78
CA LEU A 169 12.56 -0.39 -5.81
C LEU A 169 12.60 1.02 -6.43
N ALA A 170 13.00 1.12 -7.70
CA ALA A 170 12.97 2.39 -8.42
C ALA A 170 11.54 2.92 -8.58
N TYR A 171 10.60 2.06 -9.05
CA TYR A 171 9.18 2.38 -9.12
C TYR A 171 8.60 2.78 -7.76
N TRP A 172 8.88 2.00 -6.72
CA TRP A 172 8.36 2.21 -5.37
C TRP A 172 8.87 3.51 -4.76
N SER A 173 10.15 3.82 -4.94
CA SER A 173 10.76 5.07 -4.49
C SER A 173 10.14 6.30 -5.18
N GLU A 174 9.91 6.23 -6.49
CA GLU A 174 9.26 7.31 -7.24
C GLU A 174 7.80 7.49 -6.82
N LEU A 175 7.05 6.38 -6.66
CA LEU A 175 5.69 6.41 -6.16
C LEU A 175 5.63 7.03 -4.76
N TRP A 176 6.52 6.61 -3.86
CA TRP A 176 6.62 7.16 -2.51
C TRP A 176 6.90 8.67 -2.53
N SER A 177 7.89 9.10 -3.32
CA SER A 177 8.23 10.51 -3.49
C SER A 177 7.07 11.33 -4.04
N PHE A 178 6.30 10.75 -4.99
CA PHE A 178 5.09 11.37 -5.51
C PHE A 178 4.06 11.58 -4.40
N TYR A 179 3.79 10.56 -3.57
CA TYR A 179 2.87 10.69 -2.44
C TYR A 179 3.35 11.71 -1.40
N GLU A 180 4.65 11.73 -1.07
CA GLU A 180 5.22 12.72 -0.14
C GLU A 180 5.09 14.16 -0.65
N GLY A 181 5.15 14.36 -1.96
CA GLY A 181 4.89 15.67 -2.58
C GLY A 181 3.45 16.17 -2.35
N TRP A 182 2.49 15.27 -2.16
CA TRP A 182 1.08 15.62 -1.92
C TRP A 182 0.71 15.71 -0.45
N PHE A 183 1.22 14.80 0.37
CA PHE A 183 0.80 14.63 1.77
C PHE A 183 1.84 15.10 2.79
N GLY A 184 3.00 15.59 2.33
CA GLY A 184 4.16 15.83 3.18
C GLY A 184 4.93 14.55 3.46
N LYS A 185 6.05 14.66 4.19
CA LYS A 185 6.90 13.51 4.52
C LYS A 185 6.14 12.49 5.35
N LEU A 186 6.08 11.25 4.86
CA LEU A 186 5.31 10.20 5.53
C LEU A 186 5.95 9.76 6.84
N SER A 187 7.27 9.89 6.95
CA SER A 187 8.03 9.58 8.18
C SER A 187 7.76 10.54 9.35
N GLU A 188 7.25 11.75 9.06
CA GLU A 188 6.94 12.77 10.06
C GLU A 188 5.44 12.76 10.44
N MET A 189 4.65 11.87 9.83
CA MET A 189 3.20 11.81 9.98
C MET A 189 2.78 10.87 11.13
N SER A 190 1.67 11.20 11.79
CA SER A 190 1.05 10.29 12.78
C SER A 190 0.53 9.02 12.09
N SER A 191 0.70 7.88 12.72
CA SER A 191 0.20 6.59 12.21
C SER A 191 -1.33 6.57 12.02
N SER A 192 -2.07 7.41 12.77
CA SER A 192 -3.52 7.60 12.58
C SER A 192 -3.89 8.14 11.20
N ASP A 193 -2.97 8.84 10.56
CA ASP A 193 -3.22 9.61 9.34
C ASP A 193 -2.80 8.84 8.09
N TYR A 194 -2.08 7.72 8.23
CA TYR A 194 -1.67 6.88 7.10
C TYR A 194 -2.83 6.43 6.22
N ARG A 195 -4.01 6.22 6.79
CA ARG A 195 -5.24 5.88 6.04
C ARG A 195 -5.67 6.97 5.04
N LEU A 196 -5.18 8.19 5.21
CA LEU A 196 -5.48 9.32 4.35
C LEU A 196 -4.60 9.33 3.09
N ILE A 197 -3.48 8.62 3.10
CA ILE A 197 -2.49 8.57 2.00
C ILE A 197 -3.04 7.66 0.89
N THR A 198 -3.97 8.18 0.10
CA THR A 198 -4.59 7.46 -1.02
C THR A 198 -4.80 8.37 -2.20
N ALA A 199 -4.75 7.83 -3.42
CA ALA A 199 -5.07 8.56 -4.63
C ALA A 199 -6.47 9.22 -4.59
N SER A 200 -7.44 8.62 -3.89
CA SER A 200 -8.80 9.19 -3.75
C SER A 200 -8.82 10.50 -2.96
N ASN A 201 -7.86 10.69 -2.06
CA ASN A 201 -7.70 11.91 -1.26
C ASN A 201 -6.81 12.96 -1.92
N MET A 202 -6.24 12.67 -3.11
CA MET A 202 -5.49 13.65 -3.91
C MET A 202 -6.40 14.69 -4.61
N LYS A 203 -7.57 15.02 -4.03
CA LYS A 203 -8.52 15.94 -4.66
C LYS A 203 -7.98 17.37 -4.72
N THR A 204 -7.42 17.67 -5.89
CA THR A 204 -7.36 18.96 -6.59
C THR A 204 -6.79 20.16 -5.81
N GLN A 205 -5.47 20.22 -5.69
CA GLN A 205 -4.80 21.51 -5.85
C GLN A 205 -4.88 21.98 -7.32
N ARG A 206 -6.10 22.29 -7.80
CA ARG A 206 -6.29 23.21 -8.93
C ARG A 206 -6.75 24.52 -8.32
N LYS A 207 -5.79 25.42 -8.11
CA LYS A 207 -5.82 26.80 -7.55
C LYS A 207 -4.59 26.81 -6.64
N TYR A 208 -3.41 27.30 -7.01
CA TYR A 208 -3.10 28.59 -7.61
C TYR A 208 -1.76 28.49 -8.34
N ILE A 209 -1.77 28.61 -9.67
CA ILE A 209 -0.64 29.21 -10.39
C ILE A 209 -1.28 30.37 -11.14
N LYS A 210 -1.10 31.58 -10.58
CA LYS A 210 -1.31 32.84 -11.29
C LYS A 210 -0.09 33.09 -12.17
#